data_AF-A0A948IWE2-F1
#
_entry.id   AF-A0A948IWE2-F1
#
_cell.length_a   1.000
_cell.length_b   1.000
_cell.length_c   1.000
_cell.angle_alpha   90.00
_cell.angle_beta   90.00
_cell.angle_gamma   90.00
#
_symmetry.space_group_name_H-M   'P 1'
#
loop_
_entity.id
_entity.type
_entity.pdbx_description
1 polymer ?
#
loop_
_entity_poly.entity_id
_entity_poly.type
_entity_poly.pdbx_seq_one_letter_code
_entity_poly.pdbx_strand_id
1 'polypeptide(L)'
;MSRAAQSSAPRPLGPPAARFRTQIDAAIVDGVNISDMTLRLTLTDLTKLKRDATVPLADISFTGGVMRYLGVKVEQGGVTESVLDRGAA
;
A
#
# COMPACT_ATOMS: atom_id res chain seq x y z
N MET A 1 12.92 21.56 23.02
CA MET A 1 12.00 22.54 22.41
C MET A 1 11.81 22.19 20.94
N SER A 2 10.64 21.63 20.63
CA SER A 2 9.89 21.75 19.37
C SER A 2 10.49 21.34 18.01
N ARG A 3 9.93 20.28 17.42
CA ARG A 3 9.45 20.36 16.04
C ARG A 3 8.02 19.81 15.96
N ALA A 4 7.10 20.77 15.87
CA ALA A 4 5.68 20.55 15.64
C ALA A 4 5.39 20.14 14.20
N ALA A 5 4.14 19.72 14.00
CA ALA A 5 3.46 19.31 12.78
C ALA A 5 3.62 17.83 12.39
N GLN A 6 3.00 16.96 13.19
CA GLN A 6 2.33 15.78 12.66
C GLN A 6 1.33 16.29 11.61
N SER A 7 1.64 16.10 10.33
CA SER A 7 0.75 16.44 9.23
C SER A 7 -0.42 15.47 9.28
N SER A 8 -1.52 15.89 9.90
CA SER A 8 -2.82 15.22 9.78
C SER A 8 -3.28 15.35 8.34
N ALA A 9 -2.79 14.46 7.48
CA ALA A 9 -3.27 14.35 6.12
C ALA A 9 -4.76 13.96 6.17
N PRO A 10 -5.61 14.55 5.30
CA PRO A 10 -7.02 14.19 5.27
C PRO A 10 -7.15 12.69 5.03
N ARG A 11 -8.03 12.04 5.82
CA ARG A 11 -8.33 10.62 5.70
C ARG A 11 -8.67 10.35 4.21
N PRO A 12 -7.96 9.46 3.50
CA PRO A 12 -8.18 9.27 2.08
C PRO A 12 -9.65 8.92 1.79
N LEU A 13 -10.31 9.76 1.00
CA LEU A 13 -11.69 9.59 0.55
C LEU A 13 -11.72 8.59 -0.61
N GLY A 14 -11.51 7.31 -0.33
CA GLY A 14 -11.64 6.27 -1.35
C GLY A 14 -11.20 4.88 -0.89
N PRO A 15 -11.59 3.82 -1.63
CA PRO A 15 -11.09 2.47 -1.39
C PRO A 15 -9.55 2.44 -1.48
N PRO A 16 -8.86 1.71 -0.58
CA PRO A 16 -7.40 1.68 -0.58
C PRO A 16 -6.83 1.13 -1.89
N ALA A 17 -7.56 0.24 -2.58
CA ALA A 17 -7.14 -0.36 -3.85
C ALA A 17 -6.82 0.69 -4.92
N ALA A 18 -7.78 1.55 -5.26
CA ALA A 18 -7.62 2.56 -6.31
C ALA A 18 -6.47 3.53 -6.02
N ARG A 19 -6.34 3.94 -4.74
CA ARG A 19 -5.26 4.82 -4.29
C ARG A 19 -3.90 4.16 -4.50
N PHE A 20 -3.73 2.92 -4.01
CA PHE A 20 -2.44 2.26 -4.07
C PHE A 20 -2.07 1.79 -5.47
N ARG A 21 -3.04 1.41 -6.29
CA ARG A 21 -2.79 1.16 -7.71
C ARG A 21 -2.17 2.38 -8.38
N THR A 22 -2.77 3.56 -8.20
CA THR A 22 -2.24 4.81 -8.74
C THR A 22 -0.81 5.10 -8.25
N GLN A 23 -0.52 4.85 -6.96
CA GLN A 23 0.81 5.07 -6.39
C GLN A 23 1.86 4.06 -6.91
N ILE A 24 1.47 2.81 -7.09
CA ILE A 24 2.32 1.74 -7.64
C ILE A 24 2.63 2.03 -9.11
N ASP A 25 1.61 2.35 -9.91
CA ASP A 25 1.78 2.70 -11.32
C ASP A 25 2.71 3.91 -11.48
N ALA A 26 2.54 4.95 -10.64
CA ALA A 26 3.44 6.09 -10.63
C ALA A 26 4.88 5.71 -10.25
N ALA A 27 5.08 4.86 -9.25
CA ALA A 27 6.40 4.42 -8.85
C ALA A 27 7.11 3.57 -9.93
N ILE A 28 6.35 2.74 -10.66
CA ILE A 28 6.87 1.99 -11.82
C ILE A 28 7.31 2.96 -12.93
N VAL A 29 6.49 3.99 -13.22
CA VAL A 29 6.84 5.05 -14.19
C VAL A 29 8.09 5.82 -13.75
N ASP A 30 8.26 6.05 -12.44
CA ASP A 30 9.46 6.67 -11.85
C ASP A 30 10.69 5.75 -11.87
N GLY A 31 10.57 4.51 -12.38
CA GLY A 31 11.68 3.55 -12.53
C GLY A 31 11.94 2.67 -11.31
N VAL A 32 11.07 2.70 -10.30
CA VAL A 32 11.21 1.86 -9.11
C VAL A 32 10.74 0.43 -9.43
N ASN A 33 11.54 -0.58 -9.11
CA ASN A 33 11.14 -1.97 -9.34
C ASN A 33 10.08 -2.42 -8.32
N ILE A 34 9.10 -3.20 -8.78
CA ILE A 34 8.04 -3.78 -7.94
C ILE A 34 8.61 -4.62 -6.79
N SER A 35 9.75 -5.29 -7.01
CA SER A 35 10.43 -6.11 -5.99
C SER A 35 10.94 -5.30 -4.80
N ASP A 36 11.21 -4.01 -5.00
CA ASP A 36 11.81 -3.11 -4.02
C ASP A 36 10.72 -2.39 -3.21
N MET A 37 9.47 -2.43 -3.71
CA MET A 37 8.32 -1.82 -3.07
C MET A 37 7.73 -2.70 -1.96
N THR A 38 7.27 -2.04 -0.89
CA THR A 38 6.48 -2.69 0.17
C THR A 38 5.27 -1.84 0.51
N LEU A 39 4.09 -2.44 0.42
CA LEU A 39 2.83 -1.83 0.81
C LEU A 39 2.56 -2.10 2.29
N ARG A 40 2.76 -1.10 3.15
CA ARG A 40 2.49 -1.20 4.59
C ARG A 40 1.07 -0.73 4.87
N LEU A 41 0.22 -1.62 5.36
CA LEU A 41 -1.20 -1.34 5.57
C LEU A 41 -1.58 -1.34 7.03
N THR A 42 -2.44 -0.40 7.42
CA THR A 42 -3.23 -0.55 8.65
C THR A 42 -4.13 -1.78 8.52
N LEU A 43 -4.54 -2.37 9.65
CA LEU A 43 -5.46 -3.52 9.64
C LEU A 43 -6.81 -3.19 8.98
N THR A 44 -7.27 -1.95 9.14
CA THR A 44 -8.51 -1.46 8.53
C THR A 44 -8.41 -1.44 7.01
N ASP A 45 -7.35 -0.86 6.44
CA ASP A 45 -7.21 -0.79 4.99
C ASP A 45 -6.88 -2.15 4.38
N LEU A 46 -6.14 -3.00 5.07
CA LEU A 46 -5.97 -4.39 4.66
C LEU A 46 -7.31 -5.12 4.55
N THR A 47 -8.19 -4.95 5.56
CA THR A 47 -9.51 -5.58 5.56
C THR A 47 -10.38 -5.05 4.41
N LYS A 48 -10.34 -3.74 4.16
CA LYS A 48 -11.04 -3.12 3.02
C LYS A 48 -10.50 -3.66 1.69
N LEU A 49 -9.18 -3.71 1.52
CA LEU A 49 -8.53 -4.22 0.31
C LEU A 49 -8.93 -5.68 0.03
N LYS A 50 -8.91 -6.54 1.05
CA LYS A 50 -9.32 -7.96 0.91
C LYS A 50 -10.80 -8.16 0.58
N ARG A 51 -11.65 -7.20 0.94
CA ARG A 51 -13.11 -7.25 0.74
C ARG A 51 -13.57 -6.42 -0.45
N ASP A 52 -12.66 -5.76 -1.15
CA ASP A 52 -12.98 -4.90 -2.27
C ASP A 52 -13.31 -5.75 -3.49
N ALA A 53 -14.61 -5.80 -3.83
CA ALA A 53 -15.10 -6.57 -4.98
C ALA A 53 -14.63 -6.01 -6.33
N THR A 54 -14.07 -4.81 -6.36
CA THR A 54 -13.50 -4.20 -7.57
C THR A 54 -12.07 -4.63 -7.84
N VAL A 55 -11.40 -5.29 -6.89
CA VAL A 55 -10.06 -5.82 -7.07
C VAL A 55 -10.13 -7.20 -7.75
N PRO A 56 -9.59 -7.34 -8.97
CA PRO A 56 -9.48 -8.64 -9.61
C PRO A 56 -8.69 -9.63 -8.76
N LEU A 57 -9.12 -10.90 -8.70
CA LEU A 57 -8.38 -11.94 -7.99
C LEU A 57 -6.95 -12.11 -8.52
N ALA A 58 -6.73 -11.86 -9.83
CA ALA A 58 -5.40 -11.92 -10.44
C ALA A 58 -4.42 -10.88 -9.87
N ASP A 59 -4.93 -9.79 -9.30
CA ASP A 59 -4.11 -8.72 -8.72
C ASP A 59 -3.67 -9.04 -7.28
N ILE A 60 -4.25 -10.07 -6.65
CA ILE A 60 -3.88 -10.55 -5.31
C ILE A 60 -3.25 -11.93 -5.43
N SER A 61 -2.05 -12.08 -4.88
CA SER A 61 -1.40 -13.40 -4.77
C SER A 61 -0.89 -13.64 -3.36
N PHE A 62 -0.80 -14.92 -3.00
CA PHE A 62 -0.16 -15.37 -1.77
C PHE A 62 0.96 -16.32 -2.15
N THR A 63 2.21 -15.91 -1.93
CA THR A 63 3.39 -16.72 -2.26
C THR A 63 4.30 -16.78 -1.06
N GLY A 64 4.66 -17.99 -0.62
CA GLY A 64 5.50 -18.19 0.57
C GLY A 64 4.88 -17.62 1.86
N GLY A 65 3.55 -17.61 1.97
CA GLY A 65 2.83 -17.03 3.12
C GLY A 65 2.74 -15.51 3.11
N VAL A 66 3.25 -14.84 2.07
CA VAL A 66 3.24 -13.38 1.94
C VAL A 66 2.17 -12.96 0.94
N MET A 67 1.27 -12.07 1.36
CA MET A 67 0.30 -11.43 0.48
C MET A 67 1.01 -10.42 -0.43
N ARG A 68 0.63 -10.41 -1.70
CA ARG A 68 1.05 -9.41 -2.67
C ARG A 68 -0.16 -8.79 -3.34
N TYR A 69 -0.09 -7.50 -3.59
CA TYR A 69 -1.06 -6.74 -4.37
C TYR A 69 -0.35 -6.11 -5.57
N LEU A 70 -0.79 -6.41 -6.79
CA LEU A 70 -0.12 -6.01 -8.03
C LEU A 70 1.37 -6.39 -8.05
N GLY A 71 1.70 -7.53 -7.45
CA GLY A 71 3.08 -8.01 -7.28
C GLY A 71 3.86 -7.37 -6.12
N VAL A 72 3.40 -6.25 -5.55
CA VAL A 72 4.04 -5.55 -4.42
C VAL A 72 3.80 -6.31 -3.12
N LYS A 73 4.85 -6.49 -2.31
CA LYS A 73 4.77 -7.13 -0.98
C LYS A 73 3.83 -6.36 -0.07
N VAL A 74 2.90 -7.03 0.61
CA VAL A 74 2.03 -6.40 1.62
C VAL A 74 2.52 -6.74 3.02
N GLU A 75 2.74 -5.71 3.84
CA GLU A 75 2.96 -5.82 5.29
C GLU A 75 1.74 -5.34 6.05
N GLN A 76 1.31 -6.13 7.04
CA GLN A 76 0.07 -5.92 7.76
C GLN A 76 0.32 -5.42 9.19
N GLY A 77 -0.33 -4.32 9.56
CA GLY A 77 -0.26 -3.76 10.91
C GLY A 77 1.04 -3.00 11.19
N GLY A 78 1.18 -2.50 12.42
CA GLY A 78 2.39 -1.79 12.87
C GLY A 78 2.56 -0.36 12.33
N VAL A 79 1.64 0.12 11.50
CA VAL A 79 1.62 1.50 10.99
C VAL A 79 0.34 2.22 11.40
N THR A 80 0.44 3.52 11.67
CA THR A 80 -0.72 4.38 11.97
C THR A 80 -1.48 4.78 10.70
N GLU A 81 -0.77 4.81 9.56
CA GLU A 81 -1.33 5.13 8.25
C GLU A 81 -0.76 4.17 7.19
N SER A 82 -1.59 3.82 6.22
CA SER A 82 -1.20 2.93 5.14
C SER A 82 -0.37 3.67 4.10
N VAL A 83 0.79 3.14 3.72
CA VAL A 83 1.78 3.80 2.85
C VAL A 83 2.45 2.81 1.88
N LEU A 84 2.81 3.29 0.69
CA LEU A 84 3.70 2.58 -0.24
C LEU A 84 5.15 2.99 0.07
N ASP A 85 5.93 2.06 0.60
CA ASP A 85 7.38 2.16 0.72
C ASP A 85 7.99 1.79 -0.64
N ARG A 86 8.83 2.66 -1.20
CA ARG A 86 9.45 2.48 -2.53
C ARG A 86 10.84 1.84 -2.44
N GLY A 87 11.26 1.42 -1.25
CA GLY A 87 12.63 0.97 -0.98
C GLY A 87 13.55 2.14 -0.67
N ALA A 88 14.69 1.84 -0.04
CA ALA A 88 15.78 2.81 0.07
C ALA A 88 16.45 2.93 -1.31
N ALA A 89 16.54 4.16 -1.82
CA ALA A 89 17.28 4.48 -3.05
C ALA A 89 18.75 4.09 -2.96
#